data_AF-A0A1Y2ICQ0-F1
#
_entry.id   AF-A0A1Y2ICQ0-F1
#
_cell.length_a   1.000
_cell.length_b   1.000
_cell.length_c   1.000
_cell.angle_alpha   90.00
_cell.angle_beta   90.00
_cell.angle_gamma   90.00
#
_symmetry.space_group_name_H-M   'P 1'
#
loop_
_entity.id
_entity.type
_entity.pdbx_description
1 polymer ?
#
loop_
_entity_poly.entity_id
_entity_poly.type
_entity_poly.pdbx_seq_one_letter_code
_entity_poly.pdbx_strand_id
1 'polypeptide(L)'
;MASKPPPPPRNAANPPPPPPPPASENPAEAEAPKPLPSSQIVPSLDFDPSAEDTKRERTGAKSSKDSLSSIERRRRFMGRIALAMLVAGAGLATWEMGRPWDEEELKAKKWTLDEAPQSRWERTKIRFTGIFDTFTEPLWPELLPPPLQGHLYRPYTLLVSVDDLLVTSTWDRQHGWRTAKRPGVDYFLGYLSQFYEIVVFTTQYHYTAMPIIDKLDPYQFYIMHRLFRDACRSEKGQPVKDLKYLNRDLSKVILLDTHPEHVAPNPENAIILPKWTGDPKDRGLIAMIPFLESIAIFKTPDVRPVLKAYEGKNIPVEFARIEAEMKQKHIEEWEHSRKGLSRGGLTLSGLFGGSEQQVASPVPLTYLEQKRLEAQRHYAEEQEYLRQNKDNFDRMLKEEQEAMAREMPSTIWGAAQAMLAGGPQPPQSQLQQAQQPLSSSSAAAAAPSGQQQQQQKQ
;
A
#
# COMPACT_ATOMS: atom_id res chain seq x y z
N MET A 1 -18.05 -17.31 -74.91
CA MET A 1 -16.70 -17.55 -75.50
C MET A 1 -15.95 -18.37 -74.43
N ALA A 2 -15.72 -19.68 -74.61
CA ALA A 2 -14.74 -20.31 -75.51
C ALA A 2 -13.29 -20.16 -74.97
N SER A 3 -12.47 -21.20 -74.79
CA SER A 3 -12.68 -22.65 -75.02
C SER A 3 -11.74 -23.56 -74.19
N LYS A 4 -11.77 -24.89 -74.39
CA LYS A 4 -11.22 -25.98 -73.53
C LYS A 4 -9.68 -26.24 -73.63
N PRO A 5 -9.07 -27.05 -72.72
CA PRO A 5 -7.63 -27.43 -72.65
C PRO A 5 -7.38 -28.88 -73.16
N PRO A 6 -6.29 -29.66 -72.84
CA PRO A 6 -4.87 -29.42 -72.43
C PRO A 6 -3.90 -30.07 -73.51
N PRO A 7 -2.90 -31.00 -73.31
CA PRO A 7 -1.93 -31.29 -72.22
C PRO A 7 -0.36 -31.24 -72.53
N PRO A 8 0.42 -32.27 -73.01
CA PRO A 8 1.87 -32.45 -72.71
C PRO A 8 2.76 -32.72 -73.99
N PRO A 9 3.94 -33.42 -74.05
CA PRO A 9 4.87 -33.98 -73.02
C PRO A 9 6.43 -33.86 -73.27
N ARG A 10 7.23 -34.28 -72.26
CA ARG A 10 8.58 -34.94 -72.26
C ARG A 10 9.69 -34.69 -73.32
N ASN A 11 10.87 -34.30 -72.79
CA ASN A 11 12.24 -34.85 -73.01
C ASN A 11 13.05 -34.68 -74.34
N ALA A 12 14.39 -34.75 -74.15
CA ALA A 12 15.51 -34.88 -75.13
C ALA A 12 15.94 -33.58 -75.85
N ALA A 13 17.22 -33.33 -76.22
CA ALA A 13 18.46 -34.12 -76.12
C ALA A 13 19.74 -33.23 -76.00
N ASN A 14 20.90 -33.85 -75.69
CA ASN A 14 22.27 -33.34 -75.96
C ASN A 14 22.69 -33.69 -77.43
N PRO A 15 23.86 -33.29 -78.00
CA PRO A 15 24.98 -32.46 -77.52
C PRO A 15 25.32 -31.27 -78.47
N PRO A 16 26.51 -30.63 -78.39
CA PRO A 16 27.62 -31.04 -79.30
C PRO A 16 29.05 -31.04 -78.67
N PRO A 17 30.07 -31.65 -79.33
CA PRO A 17 31.44 -31.85 -78.82
C PRO A 17 32.50 -30.81 -79.34
N PRO A 18 33.81 -30.89 -78.99
CA PRO A 18 34.74 -29.75 -79.00
C PRO A 18 35.85 -29.77 -80.09
N PRO A 19 36.67 -28.69 -80.19
CA PRO A 19 38.00 -28.69 -80.80
C PRO A 19 39.18 -28.83 -79.77
N PRO A 20 40.42 -29.17 -80.20
CA PRO A 20 41.46 -29.76 -79.33
C PRO A 20 42.65 -28.83 -78.93
N PRO A 21 43.54 -29.28 -78.01
CA PRO A 21 44.73 -28.54 -77.51
C PRO A 21 46.02 -28.90 -78.30
N PRO A 22 47.20 -28.27 -78.06
CA PRO A 22 48.09 -28.56 -76.90
C PRO A 22 48.80 -27.26 -76.36
N ALA A 23 49.75 -27.21 -75.42
CA ALA A 23 50.50 -28.20 -74.63
C ALA A 23 50.91 -27.61 -73.24
N SER A 24 51.36 -28.45 -72.30
CA SER A 24 52.46 -28.25 -71.30
C SER A 24 52.77 -26.83 -70.73
N GLU A 25 52.92 -26.56 -69.42
CA GLU A 25 53.43 -27.38 -68.28
C GLU A 25 52.76 -27.02 -66.92
N ASN A 26 53.13 -27.73 -65.85
CA ASN A 26 52.71 -27.59 -64.44
C ASN A 26 53.96 -27.31 -63.55
N PRO A 27 53.84 -26.94 -62.26
CA PRO A 27 52.87 -26.03 -61.61
C PRO A 27 53.53 -25.08 -60.56
N ALA A 28 52.95 -23.92 -60.24
CA ALA A 28 53.39 -23.11 -59.08
C ALA A 28 52.28 -22.26 -58.43
N GLU A 29 52.32 -22.24 -57.09
CA GLU A 29 51.81 -21.23 -56.12
C GLU A 29 50.63 -20.31 -56.53
N ALA A 30 49.45 -20.58 -55.95
CA ALA A 30 48.33 -19.64 -55.91
C ALA A 30 48.33 -18.84 -54.58
N GLU A 31 48.33 -17.50 -54.66
CA GLU A 31 48.38 -16.59 -53.50
C GLU A 31 47.07 -16.62 -52.70
N ALA A 32 47.14 -16.75 -51.37
CA ALA A 32 45.98 -16.70 -50.48
C ALA A 32 45.57 -15.23 -50.20
N PRO A 33 44.26 -14.93 -50.02
CA PRO A 33 43.79 -13.56 -49.86
C PRO A 33 44.25 -12.91 -48.55
N LYS A 34 44.72 -11.67 -48.65
CA LYS A 34 45.20 -10.85 -47.51
C LYS A 34 44.03 -10.48 -46.59
N PRO A 35 44.15 -10.61 -45.26
CA PRO A 35 43.08 -10.28 -44.32
C PRO A 35 42.84 -8.77 -44.20
N LEU A 36 41.60 -8.39 -43.94
CA LEU A 36 41.21 -7.00 -43.64
C LEU A 36 41.63 -6.61 -42.21
N PRO A 37 41.95 -5.33 -41.94
CA PRO A 37 42.31 -4.86 -40.61
C PRO A 37 41.08 -4.72 -39.71
N SER A 38 40.68 -5.82 -39.06
CA SER A 38 39.62 -5.84 -38.05
C SER A 38 40.05 -5.17 -36.75
N SER A 39 39.25 -4.24 -36.24
CA SER A 39 39.51 -3.47 -35.01
C SER A 39 39.45 -4.34 -33.75
N GLN A 40 40.51 -4.27 -32.92
CA GLN A 40 40.65 -5.03 -31.68
C GLN A 40 39.79 -4.45 -30.53
N ILE A 41 38.47 -4.68 -30.54
CA ILE A 41 37.58 -4.31 -29.41
C ILE A 41 36.59 -5.44 -29.04
N VAL A 42 36.90 -6.70 -29.37
CA VAL A 42 36.22 -7.89 -28.84
C VAL A 42 37.24 -8.95 -28.42
N PRO A 43 37.28 -9.39 -27.15
CA PRO A 43 38.02 -10.57 -26.75
C PRO A 43 37.39 -11.83 -27.37
N SER A 44 38.21 -12.71 -27.96
CA SER A 44 37.77 -14.02 -28.44
C SER A 44 37.37 -14.91 -27.26
N LEU A 45 36.20 -15.57 -27.36
CA LEU A 45 35.70 -16.50 -26.35
C LEU A 45 36.19 -17.95 -26.59
N ASP A 46 36.95 -18.19 -27.65
CA ASP A 46 37.53 -19.48 -28.00
C ASP A 46 38.65 -19.86 -27.03
N PHE A 47 38.32 -20.72 -26.07
CA PHE A 47 39.24 -21.23 -25.05
C PHE A 47 39.97 -22.48 -25.58
N ASP A 48 41.20 -22.31 -26.07
CA ASP A 48 42.03 -23.41 -26.56
C ASP A 48 42.70 -24.17 -25.37
N PRO A 49 42.32 -25.44 -25.10
CA PRO A 49 42.90 -26.21 -24.01
C PRO A 49 44.33 -26.71 -24.27
N SER A 50 44.88 -26.51 -25.48
CA SER A 50 46.25 -26.91 -25.83
C SER A 50 47.31 -25.84 -25.51
N ALA A 51 46.89 -24.62 -25.16
CA ALA A 51 47.78 -23.48 -24.96
C ALA A 51 48.52 -23.44 -23.60
N GLU A 52 48.19 -24.29 -22.63
CA GLU A 52 48.82 -24.26 -21.29
C GLU A 52 50.27 -24.79 -21.25
N ASP A 53 50.71 -25.60 -22.22
CA ASP A 53 52.00 -26.31 -22.16
C ASP A 53 53.20 -25.48 -22.67
N THR A 54 53.26 -24.20 -22.29
CA THR A 54 54.45 -23.33 -22.50
C THR A 54 55.58 -23.66 -21.52
N LYS A 55 56.08 -24.89 -21.62
CA LYS A 55 57.39 -25.42 -21.20
C LYS A 55 58.13 -24.64 -20.10
N ARG A 56 57.56 -24.60 -18.88
CA ARG A 56 58.30 -24.16 -17.69
C ARG A 56 59.44 -25.14 -17.42
N GLU A 57 60.68 -24.68 -17.45
CA GLU A 57 61.83 -25.53 -17.14
C GLU A 57 61.75 -26.04 -15.70
N ARG A 58 61.51 -27.34 -15.58
CA ARG A 58 61.26 -28.01 -14.31
C ARG A 58 62.60 -28.33 -13.63
N THR A 59 63.11 -27.36 -12.87
CA THR A 59 64.26 -27.59 -11.99
C THR A 59 64.03 -28.82 -11.11
N GLY A 60 65.05 -29.68 -10.99
CA GLY A 60 64.95 -31.03 -10.42
C GLY A 60 64.67 -31.11 -8.90
N ALA A 61 64.19 -30.03 -8.28
CA ALA A 61 63.83 -29.99 -6.88
C ALA A 61 62.59 -30.86 -6.61
N LYS A 62 62.79 -31.97 -5.89
CA LYS A 62 61.69 -32.74 -5.29
C LYS A 62 61.04 -31.88 -4.20
N SER A 63 60.02 -31.11 -4.57
CA SER A 63 59.13 -30.45 -3.60
C SER A 63 58.60 -31.53 -2.66
N SER A 64 58.88 -31.41 -1.36
CA SER A 64 58.32 -32.34 -0.38
C SER A 64 56.82 -32.07 -0.25
N LYS A 65 56.04 -33.07 0.14
CA LYS A 65 54.56 -32.97 0.19
C LYS A 65 54.00 -31.92 1.17
N ASP A 66 54.87 -31.19 1.87
CA ASP A 66 54.52 -30.08 2.78
C ASP A 66 55.42 -28.83 2.61
N SER A 67 56.32 -28.79 1.61
CA SER A 67 57.16 -27.60 1.36
C SER A 67 56.40 -26.49 0.62
N LEU A 68 55.49 -25.82 1.35
CA LEU A 68 54.78 -24.62 0.88
C LEU A 68 55.77 -23.59 0.30
N SER A 69 55.42 -23.04 -0.86
CA SER A 69 56.19 -22.00 -1.54
C SER A 69 56.37 -20.76 -0.65
N SER A 70 57.47 -20.01 -0.82
CA SER A 70 57.73 -18.77 -0.09
C SER A 70 56.60 -17.75 -0.25
N ILE A 71 56.04 -17.65 -1.45
CA ILE A 71 54.85 -16.84 -1.79
C ILE A 71 53.63 -17.31 -0.97
N GLU A 72 53.48 -18.61 -0.80
CA GLU A 72 52.32 -19.21 -0.13
C GLU A 72 52.42 -19.15 1.39
N ARG A 73 53.63 -19.24 1.95
CA ARG A 73 53.92 -18.89 3.35
C ARG A 73 53.63 -17.42 3.60
N ARG A 74 54.05 -16.51 2.71
CA ARG A 74 53.72 -15.07 2.78
C ARG A 74 52.21 -14.84 2.69
N ARG A 75 51.49 -15.54 1.82
CA ARG A 75 50.01 -15.48 1.72
C ARG A 75 49.33 -15.97 3.00
N ARG A 76 49.77 -17.10 3.59
CA ARG A 76 49.25 -17.60 4.88
C ARG A 76 49.58 -16.67 6.06
N PHE A 77 50.77 -16.05 6.07
CA PHE A 77 51.18 -15.08 7.09
C PHE A 77 50.34 -13.79 7.00
N MET A 78 50.20 -13.21 5.81
CA MET A 78 49.35 -12.04 5.59
C MET A 78 47.87 -12.34 5.86
N GLY A 79 47.38 -13.54 5.51
CA GLY A 79 46.03 -13.99 5.87
C GLY A 79 45.81 -14.11 7.39
N ARG A 80 46.82 -14.56 8.14
CA ARG A 80 46.78 -14.57 9.62
C ARG A 80 46.80 -13.16 10.20
N ILE A 81 47.59 -12.24 9.63
CA ILE A 81 47.58 -10.82 10.03
C ILE A 81 46.22 -10.18 9.73
N ALA A 82 45.67 -10.39 8.53
CA ALA A 82 44.35 -9.87 8.15
C ALA A 82 43.25 -10.41 9.08
N LEU A 83 43.27 -11.70 9.43
CA LEU A 83 42.35 -12.28 10.40
C LEU A 83 42.54 -11.69 11.80
N ALA A 84 43.77 -11.50 12.27
CA ALA A 84 44.05 -10.89 13.57
C ALA A 84 43.59 -9.42 13.62
N MET A 85 43.79 -8.65 12.55
CA MET A 85 43.29 -7.28 12.40
C MET A 85 41.77 -7.23 12.37
N LEU A 86 41.10 -8.18 11.69
CA LEU A 86 39.64 -8.30 11.66
C LEU A 86 39.09 -8.63 13.05
N VAL A 87 39.70 -9.57 13.76
CA VAL A 87 39.31 -9.93 15.14
C VAL A 87 39.55 -8.77 16.12
N ALA A 88 40.66 -8.05 16.00
CA ALA A 88 40.93 -6.85 16.80
C ALA A 88 39.90 -5.73 16.51
N GLY A 89 39.60 -5.47 15.24
CA GLY A 89 38.59 -4.51 14.82
C GLY A 89 37.18 -4.87 15.30
N ALA A 90 36.81 -6.16 15.25
CA ALA A 90 35.53 -6.64 15.80
C ALA A 90 35.48 -6.54 17.33
N GLY A 91 36.59 -6.77 18.03
CA GLY A 91 36.71 -6.55 19.48
C GLY A 91 36.53 -5.09 19.87
N LEU A 92 37.15 -4.16 19.13
CA LEU A 92 36.96 -2.71 19.31
C LEU A 92 35.51 -2.30 18.99
N ALA A 93 34.92 -2.78 17.90
CA ALA A 93 33.55 -2.47 17.53
C ALA A 93 32.53 -2.95 18.59
N THR A 94 32.69 -4.17 19.12
CA THR A 94 31.81 -4.70 20.18
C THR A 94 32.00 -4.01 21.54
N TRP A 95 33.19 -3.47 21.81
CA TRP A 95 33.47 -2.60 22.96
C TRP A 95 32.78 -1.23 22.82
N GLU A 96 32.91 -0.57 21.67
CA GLU A 96 32.26 0.73 21.39
C GLU A 96 30.73 0.61 21.36
N MET A 97 30.16 -0.50 20.86
CA MET A 97 28.72 -0.78 20.99
C MET A 97 28.24 -0.83 22.46
N GLY A 98 29.14 -0.97 23.43
CA GLY A 98 28.89 -0.96 24.87
C GLY A 98 28.92 0.43 25.54
N ARG A 99 29.21 1.50 24.80
CA ARG A 99 29.17 2.91 25.26
C ARG A 99 27.81 3.25 25.91
N PRO A 100 27.70 4.26 26.81
CA PRO A 100 26.40 4.74 27.31
C PRO A 100 25.49 5.19 26.15
N TRP A 101 24.21 5.47 26.42
CA TRP A 101 23.32 6.03 25.41
C TRP A 101 23.53 7.54 25.28
N ASP A 102 23.57 8.04 24.05
CA ASP A 102 23.55 9.49 23.80
C ASP A 102 22.11 10.04 23.90
N GLU A 103 21.95 11.33 24.16
CA GLU A 103 20.62 11.98 24.24
C GLU A 103 19.80 11.82 22.94
N GLU A 104 20.47 11.81 21.79
CA GLU A 104 19.83 11.56 20.49
C GLU A 104 19.36 10.11 20.31
N GLU A 105 20.16 9.12 20.78
CA GLU A 105 19.76 7.70 20.75
C GLU A 105 18.57 7.43 21.69
N LEU A 106 18.56 8.03 22.89
CA LEU A 106 17.46 7.96 23.85
C LEU A 106 16.17 8.57 23.25
N LYS A 107 16.28 9.75 22.66
CA LYS A 107 15.17 10.45 22.01
C LYS A 107 14.62 9.67 20.81
N ALA A 108 15.49 9.07 19.98
CA ALA A 108 15.09 8.26 18.84
C ALA A 108 14.36 6.98 19.25
N LYS A 109 14.82 6.28 20.31
CA LYS A 109 14.15 5.08 20.84
C LYS A 109 12.99 5.38 21.82
N LYS A 110 12.69 6.66 22.08
CA LYS A 110 11.65 7.14 23.02
C LYS A 110 11.80 6.53 24.43
N TRP A 111 13.03 6.44 24.94
CA TRP A 111 13.34 5.92 26.28
C TRP A 111 13.69 7.04 27.27
N THR A 112 13.25 6.90 28.52
CA THR A 112 13.79 7.70 29.63
C THR A 112 15.13 7.13 30.12
N LEU A 113 15.90 7.94 30.86
CA LEU A 113 17.23 7.55 31.36
C LEU A 113 17.18 6.38 32.37
N ASP A 114 16.07 6.29 33.13
CA ASP A 114 15.86 5.27 34.17
C ASP A 114 15.36 3.93 33.60
N GLU A 115 14.64 3.96 32.47
CA GLU A 115 14.23 2.76 31.71
C GLU A 115 15.37 2.16 30.88
N ALA A 116 16.44 2.93 30.63
CA ALA A 116 17.51 2.54 29.74
C ALA A 116 18.42 1.44 30.34
N PRO A 117 18.78 0.39 29.57
CA PRO A 117 19.55 -0.74 30.09
C PRO A 117 20.97 -0.34 30.52
N GLN A 118 21.25 -0.53 31.81
CA GLN A 118 22.46 -0.07 32.46
C GLN A 118 23.65 -1.03 32.24
N SER A 119 23.41 -2.31 31.90
CA SER A 119 24.51 -3.24 31.60
C SER A 119 25.16 -2.91 30.25
N ARG A 120 26.49 -2.91 30.21
CA ARG A 120 27.26 -2.78 28.97
C ARG A 120 26.87 -3.85 27.94
N TRP A 121 26.66 -5.10 28.40
CA TRP A 121 26.29 -6.21 27.54
C TRP A 121 24.91 -6.05 26.91
N GLU A 122 23.95 -5.51 27.66
CA GLU A 122 22.59 -5.24 27.15
C GLU A 122 22.61 -4.16 26.07
N ARG A 123 23.38 -3.08 26.26
CA ARG A 123 23.57 -2.05 25.22
C ARG A 123 24.27 -2.59 23.99
N THR A 124 25.36 -3.38 24.14
CA THR A 124 26.00 -4.05 23.01
C THR A 124 25.02 -4.96 22.27
N LYS A 125 24.23 -5.77 22.99
CA LYS A 125 23.22 -6.66 22.41
C LYS A 125 22.15 -5.88 21.63
N ILE A 126 21.62 -4.79 22.20
CA ILE A 126 20.57 -3.97 21.58
C ILE A 126 21.09 -3.21 20.37
N ARG A 127 22.30 -2.64 20.42
CA ARG A 127 22.92 -2.02 19.23
C ARG A 127 23.24 -3.05 18.16
N PHE A 128 23.65 -4.27 18.53
CA PHE A 128 23.91 -5.35 17.58
C PHE A 128 22.64 -5.90 16.91
N THR A 129 21.55 -6.10 17.64
CA THR A 129 20.24 -6.41 17.02
C THR A 129 19.74 -5.22 16.20
N GLY A 130 20.03 -3.99 16.64
CA GLY A 130 19.72 -2.74 15.96
C GLY A 130 20.23 -2.61 14.52
N ILE A 131 21.31 -3.32 14.18
CA ILE A 131 21.82 -3.40 12.80
C ILE A 131 20.82 -4.14 11.87
N PHE A 132 19.96 -4.99 12.44
CA PHE A 132 18.92 -5.74 11.75
C PHE A 132 17.52 -5.11 11.90
N ASP A 133 17.32 -4.14 12.81
CA ASP A 133 16.05 -3.42 12.97
C ASP A 133 15.62 -2.81 11.62
N THR A 134 16.55 -2.21 10.85
CA THR A 134 16.32 -1.65 9.49
C THR A 134 15.77 -2.64 8.45
N PHE A 135 15.90 -3.96 8.67
CA PHE A 135 15.37 -5.00 7.79
C PHE A 135 14.07 -5.64 8.32
N THR A 136 13.58 -5.20 9.47
CA THR A 136 12.42 -5.80 10.15
C THR A 136 11.35 -4.78 10.52
N GLU A 137 11.74 -3.62 11.06
CA GLU A 137 10.88 -2.46 11.34
C GLU A 137 10.44 -1.72 10.05
N PRO A 138 9.32 -0.97 10.07
CA PRO A 138 8.93 -0.12 8.94
C PRO A 138 9.91 1.03 8.69
N LEU A 139 9.89 1.57 7.47
CA LEU A 139 10.78 2.65 7.02
C LEU A 139 10.61 4.00 7.76
N TRP A 140 9.52 4.17 8.51
CA TRP A 140 9.24 5.38 9.29
C TRP A 140 8.80 5.03 10.71
N PRO A 141 9.23 5.79 11.74
CA PRO A 141 8.86 5.54 13.14
C PRO A 141 7.39 5.85 13.44
N GLU A 142 6.77 6.70 12.62
CA GLU A 142 5.34 7.03 12.62
C GLU A 142 4.86 7.00 11.16
N LEU A 143 3.89 6.15 10.86
CA LEU A 143 3.40 5.86 9.51
C LEU A 143 2.44 6.92 8.97
N LEU A 144 1.74 7.62 9.86
CA LEU A 144 0.79 8.69 9.51
C LEU A 144 1.22 10.03 10.13
N PRO A 145 0.95 11.16 9.44
CA PRO A 145 1.03 12.48 10.06
C PRO A 145 0.05 12.58 11.25
N PRO A 146 0.22 13.55 12.17
CA PRO A 146 -0.75 13.79 13.24
C PRO A 146 -2.16 14.03 12.66
N PRO A 147 -3.23 13.64 13.40
CA PRO A 147 -4.60 13.72 12.89
C PRO A 147 -5.01 15.17 12.56
N LEU A 148 -5.84 15.31 11.53
CA LEU A 148 -6.35 16.61 11.05
C LEU A 148 -7.09 17.35 12.16
N GLN A 149 -6.99 18.69 12.17
CA GLN A 149 -7.62 19.56 13.15
C GLN A 149 -8.86 20.25 12.58
N GLY A 150 -9.78 20.68 13.46
CA GLY A 150 -11.00 21.40 13.07
C GLY A 150 -12.07 20.48 12.47
N HIS A 151 -12.83 21.00 11.48
CA HIS A 151 -14.03 20.34 10.97
C HIS A 151 -13.78 19.08 10.11
N LEU A 152 -12.54 18.84 9.69
CA LEU A 152 -12.13 17.63 8.95
C LEU A 152 -11.69 16.49 9.89
N TYR A 153 -11.65 16.71 11.20
CA TYR A 153 -11.27 15.68 12.17
C TYR A 153 -12.32 14.56 12.23
N ARG A 154 -11.95 13.36 11.78
CA ARG A 154 -12.71 12.12 12.02
C ARG A 154 -12.18 11.47 13.31
N PRO A 155 -13.05 11.12 14.28
CA PRO A 155 -12.60 10.63 15.59
C PRO A 155 -12.17 9.16 15.61
N TYR A 156 -12.43 8.40 14.56
CA TYR A 156 -12.06 6.99 14.41
C TYR A 156 -11.27 6.76 13.12
N THR A 157 -10.31 5.84 13.14
CA THR A 157 -9.52 5.45 11.96
C THR A 157 -9.92 4.04 11.51
N LEU A 158 -10.29 3.90 10.24
CA LEU A 158 -10.65 2.61 9.63
C LEU A 158 -9.55 2.20 8.65
N LEU A 159 -8.75 1.20 9.05
CA LEU A 159 -7.74 0.60 8.21
C LEU A 159 -8.37 -0.48 7.33
N VAL A 160 -8.09 -0.46 6.03
CA VAL A 160 -8.72 -1.38 5.07
C VAL A 160 -7.65 -2.04 4.19
N SER A 161 -7.59 -3.37 4.22
CA SER A 161 -6.80 -4.18 3.27
C SER A 161 -7.38 -4.11 1.85
N VAL A 162 -6.54 -4.24 0.82
CA VAL A 162 -6.98 -4.17 -0.60
C VAL A 162 -7.33 -5.55 -1.13
N ASP A 163 -6.36 -6.47 -1.07
CA ASP A 163 -6.47 -7.82 -1.62
C ASP A 163 -7.48 -8.68 -0.86
N ASP A 164 -8.27 -9.44 -1.62
CA ASP A 164 -9.39 -10.28 -1.20
C ASP A 164 -10.50 -9.57 -0.37
N LEU A 165 -10.33 -8.28 -0.04
CA LEU A 165 -11.25 -7.48 0.77
C LEU A 165 -12.04 -6.47 -0.07
N LEU A 166 -11.36 -5.61 -0.83
CA LEU A 166 -11.98 -4.62 -1.72
C LEU A 166 -11.92 -5.07 -3.19
N VAL A 167 -10.86 -5.77 -3.55
CA VAL A 167 -10.65 -6.32 -4.89
C VAL A 167 -10.14 -7.75 -4.81
N THR A 168 -10.24 -8.51 -5.89
CA THR A 168 -9.43 -9.72 -6.06
C THR A 168 -8.75 -9.68 -7.42
N SER A 169 -7.48 -10.09 -7.46
CA SER A 169 -6.63 -10.02 -8.66
C SER A 169 -6.32 -11.44 -9.14
N THR A 170 -6.91 -11.80 -10.27
CA THR A 170 -6.70 -13.10 -10.92
C THR A 170 -5.66 -12.96 -12.04
N TRP A 171 -4.90 -14.02 -12.31
CA TRP A 171 -3.98 -14.06 -13.46
C TRP A 171 -4.42 -15.12 -14.46
N ASP A 172 -4.43 -14.76 -15.73
CA ASP A 172 -4.69 -15.65 -16.87
C ASP A 172 -3.59 -15.49 -17.93
N ARG A 173 -3.25 -16.60 -18.60
CA ARG A 173 -2.25 -16.63 -19.67
C ARG A 173 -2.65 -15.80 -20.90
N GLN A 174 -3.95 -15.64 -21.18
CA GLN A 174 -4.40 -14.85 -22.33
C GLN A 174 -4.48 -13.34 -22.04
N HIS A 175 -4.93 -12.97 -20.83
CA HIS A 175 -5.25 -11.59 -20.48
C HIS A 175 -4.31 -10.95 -19.45
N GLY A 176 -3.36 -11.70 -18.88
CA GLY A 176 -2.50 -11.25 -17.79
C GLY A 176 -3.26 -11.07 -16.47
N TRP A 177 -2.87 -10.06 -15.70
CA TRP A 177 -3.54 -9.71 -14.44
C TRP A 177 -4.88 -9.01 -14.68
N ARG A 178 -5.94 -9.53 -14.05
CA ARG A 178 -7.31 -9.00 -14.08
C ARG A 178 -7.83 -8.81 -12.66
N THR A 179 -7.96 -7.56 -12.26
CA THR A 179 -8.52 -7.15 -10.96
C THR A 179 -10.04 -6.94 -11.09
N ALA A 180 -10.81 -7.64 -10.27
CA ALA A 180 -12.25 -7.42 -10.11
C ALA A 180 -12.52 -6.56 -8.87
N LYS A 181 -13.52 -5.68 -8.93
CA LYS A 181 -13.97 -4.84 -7.80
C LYS A 181 -15.12 -5.53 -7.07
N ARG A 182 -15.07 -5.59 -5.74
CA ARG A 182 -16.11 -6.23 -4.92
C ARG A 182 -17.43 -5.43 -4.96
N PRO A 183 -18.61 -6.09 -4.99
CA PRO A 183 -19.88 -5.39 -4.94
C PRO A 183 -19.99 -4.44 -3.74
N GLY A 184 -20.35 -3.18 -4.01
CA GLY A 184 -20.59 -2.17 -2.98
C GLY A 184 -19.35 -1.46 -2.42
N VAL A 185 -18.13 -1.69 -2.94
CA VAL A 185 -16.91 -0.99 -2.48
C VAL A 185 -17.03 0.53 -2.54
N ASP A 186 -17.58 1.06 -3.63
CA ASP A 186 -17.72 2.51 -3.82
C ASP A 186 -18.61 3.14 -2.73
N TYR A 187 -19.73 2.47 -2.44
CA TYR A 187 -20.66 2.87 -1.38
C TYR A 187 -20.04 2.66 0.02
N PHE A 188 -19.30 1.57 0.23
CA PHE A 188 -18.61 1.31 1.50
C PHE A 188 -17.58 2.40 1.83
N LEU A 189 -16.73 2.76 0.88
CA LEU A 189 -15.73 3.82 1.06
C LEU A 189 -16.39 5.19 1.20
N GLY A 190 -17.29 5.56 0.28
CA GLY A 190 -17.93 6.87 0.25
C GLY A 190 -18.93 7.12 1.38
N TYR A 191 -19.61 6.11 1.91
CA TYR A 191 -20.51 6.27 3.05
C TYR A 191 -19.76 6.32 4.39
N LEU A 192 -18.70 5.51 4.56
CA LEU A 192 -17.94 5.44 5.82
C LEU A 192 -16.92 6.57 5.98
N SER A 193 -16.46 7.22 4.90
CA SER A 193 -15.59 8.41 4.96
C SER A 193 -16.24 9.60 5.68
N GLN A 194 -17.58 9.61 5.82
CA GLN A 194 -18.33 10.55 6.64
C GLN A 194 -18.07 10.38 8.15
N PHE A 195 -17.72 9.16 8.59
CA PHE A 195 -17.57 8.76 9.99
C PHE A 195 -16.11 8.50 10.38
N TYR A 196 -15.33 7.92 9.47
CA TYR A 196 -13.98 7.41 9.70
C TYR A 196 -12.93 8.12 8.84
N GLU A 197 -11.74 8.28 9.40
CA GLU A 197 -10.50 8.45 8.64
C GLU A 197 -10.20 7.10 7.97
N ILE A 198 -10.54 6.94 6.68
CA ILE A 198 -10.23 5.72 5.95
C ILE A 198 -8.77 5.74 5.52
N VAL A 199 -8.03 4.72 5.93
CA VAL A 199 -6.63 4.50 5.58
C VAL A 199 -6.52 3.15 4.88
N VAL A 200 -6.09 3.15 3.62
CA VAL A 200 -5.75 1.88 2.96
C VAL A 200 -4.43 1.38 3.53
N PHE A 201 -4.40 0.14 4.03
CA PHE A 201 -3.16 -0.51 4.47
C PHE A 201 -3.08 -1.89 3.82
N THR A 202 -2.25 -2.01 2.79
CA THR A 202 -2.09 -3.24 1.99
C THR A 202 -0.70 -3.85 2.11
N THR A 203 -0.60 -5.17 2.00
CA THR A 203 0.68 -5.89 1.94
C THR A 203 1.26 -6.00 0.52
N GLN A 204 0.58 -5.39 -0.46
CA GLN A 204 1.09 -5.17 -1.82
C GLN A 204 2.11 -4.05 -1.91
N TYR A 205 3.00 -4.12 -2.89
CA TYR A 205 3.91 -3.04 -3.22
C TYR A 205 3.19 -1.85 -3.86
N HIS A 206 3.70 -0.64 -3.61
CA HIS A 206 3.21 0.63 -4.13
C HIS A 206 2.87 0.59 -5.64
N TYR A 207 3.78 0.08 -6.47
CA TYR A 207 3.62 0.02 -7.93
C TYR A 207 2.47 -0.88 -8.41
N THR A 208 2.06 -1.87 -7.61
CA THR A 208 0.92 -2.77 -7.92
C THR A 208 -0.40 -2.18 -7.43
N ALA A 209 -0.41 -1.64 -6.20
CA ALA A 209 -1.64 -1.23 -5.54
C ALA A 209 -2.09 0.20 -5.86
N MET A 210 -1.17 1.14 -6.09
CA MET A 210 -1.52 2.54 -6.38
C MET A 210 -2.48 2.66 -7.60
N PRO A 211 -2.22 2.04 -8.77
CA PRO A 211 -3.12 2.13 -9.93
C PRO A 211 -4.47 1.39 -9.78
N ILE A 212 -4.66 0.66 -8.67
CA ILE A 212 -5.94 0.08 -8.26
C ILE A 212 -6.67 1.06 -7.35
N ILE A 213 -5.98 1.61 -6.34
CA ILE A 213 -6.54 2.60 -5.40
C ILE A 213 -7.02 3.85 -6.14
N ASP A 214 -6.26 4.37 -7.10
CA ASP A 214 -6.65 5.52 -7.94
C ASP A 214 -7.86 5.24 -8.85
N LYS A 215 -8.28 3.98 -8.99
CA LYS A 215 -9.52 3.58 -9.69
C LYS A 215 -10.69 3.29 -8.76
N LEU A 216 -10.44 3.22 -7.45
CA LEU A 216 -11.46 3.13 -6.40
C LEU A 216 -11.84 4.53 -5.89
N ASP A 217 -10.86 5.43 -5.79
CA ASP A 217 -11.04 6.82 -5.37
C ASP A 217 -10.23 7.78 -6.28
N PRO A 218 -10.77 8.11 -7.48
CA PRO A 218 -10.05 8.90 -8.49
C PRO A 218 -9.90 10.38 -8.12
N TYR A 219 -10.69 10.88 -7.17
CA TYR A 219 -10.64 12.27 -6.70
C TYR A 219 -10.03 12.41 -5.29
N GLN A 220 -9.62 11.30 -4.67
CA GLN A 220 -8.99 11.23 -3.34
C GLN A 220 -9.88 11.80 -2.21
N PHE A 221 -11.21 11.65 -2.34
CA PHE A 221 -12.18 12.20 -1.39
C PHE A 221 -12.51 11.26 -0.22
N TYR A 222 -12.23 9.97 -0.35
CA TYR A 222 -12.63 8.96 0.64
C TYR A 222 -11.43 8.37 1.39
N ILE A 223 -10.31 8.14 0.70
CA ILE A 223 -9.10 7.49 1.24
C ILE A 223 -8.08 8.57 1.61
N MET A 224 -7.99 8.88 2.92
CA MET A 224 -7.14 9.96 3.43
C MET A 224 -5.64 9.61 3.36
N HIS A 225 -5.29 8.36 3.66
CA HIS A 225 -3.90 7.89 3.67
C HIS A 225 -3.76 6.49 3.06
N ARG A 226 -2.58 6.20 2.52
CA ARG A 226 -2.27 4.99 1.73
C ARG A 226 -0.95 4.40 2.21
N LEU A 227 -1.00 3.20 2.78
CA LEU A 227 0.13 2.45 3.32
C LEU A 227 0.29 1.13 2.56
N PHE A 228 1.53 0.81 2.16
CA PHE A 228 1.85 -0.33 1.30
C PHE A 228 2.78 -1.32 2.03
N ARG A 229 3.41 -2.24 1.27
CA ARG A 229 4.34 -3.24 1.81
C ARG A 229 5.56 -2.65 2.53
N ASP A 230 5.93 -1.42 2.21
CA ASP A 230 6.98 -0.62 2.85
C ASP A 230 6.66 -0.20 4.30
N ALA A 231 5.37 0.00 4.60
CA ALA A 231 4.85 0.25 5.94
C ALA A 231 4.60 -1.04 6.76
N CYS A 232 4.77 -2.23 6.16
CA CYS A 232 4.56 -3.51 6.85
C CYS A 232 5.84 -4.00 7.53
N ARG A 233 5.77 -4.31 8.83
CA ARG A 233 6.84 -4.97 9.58
C ARG A 233 6.99 -6.43 9.08
N SER A 234 8.20 -6.97 9.11
CA SER A 234 8.46 -8.38 8.71
C SER A 234 8.66 -9.26 9.94
N GLU A 235 7.70 -10.15 10.24
CA GLU A 235 7.83 -11.12 11.33
C GLU A 235 7.80 -12.55 10.80
N LYS A 236 8.84 -13.34 11.13
CA LYS A 236 8.99 -14.75 10.71
C LYS A 236 8.88 -14.95 9.18
N GLY A 237 9.17 -13.91 8.40
CA GLY A 237 9.07 -13.87 6.94
C GLY A 237 7.71 -13.43 6.39
N GLN A 238 6.69 -13.21 7.24
CA GLN A 238 5.37 -12.73 6.84
C GLN A 238 5.23 -11.22 7.08
N PRO A 239 4.45 -10.50 6.24
CA PRO A 239 4.07 -9.12 6.53
C PRO A 239 3.11 -9.07 7.71
N VAL A 240 3.39 -8.20 8.68
CA VAL A 240 2.47 -7.85 9.76
C VAL A 240 2.22 -6.34 9.81
N LYS A 241 0.96 -5.97 10.05
CA LYS A 241 0.46 -4.60 10.11
C LYS A 241 0.45 -4.14 11.56
N ASP A 242 1.62 -3.74 12.05
CA ASP A 242 1.82 -3.31 13.43
C ASP A 242 1.21 -1.91 13.66
N LEU A 243 0.15 -1.84 14.47
CA LEU A 243 -0.60 -0.59 14.66
C LEU A 243 0.09 0.39 15.61
N LYS A 244 1.13 -0.04 16.33
CA LYS A 244 1.93 0.82 17.23
C LYS A 244 2.56 2.00 16.49
N TYR A 245 2.96 1.80 15.23
CA TYR A 245 3.59 2.81 14.39
C TYR A 245 2.56 3.73 13.70
N LEU A 246 1.24 3.50 13.85
CA LEU A 246 0.20 4.21 13.10
C LEU A 246 0.01 5.69 13.51
N ASN A 247 0.54 6.12 14.65
CA ASN A 247 0.34 7.47 15.21
C ASN A 247 -1.15 7.82 15.44
N ARG A 248 -1.93 6.84 15.91
CA ARG A 248 -3.37 6.98 16.24
C ARG A 248 -3.66 6.30 17.57
N ASP A 249 -4.74 6.73 18.22
CA ASP A 249 -5.23 6.14 19.46
C ASP A 249 -5.87 4.77 19.20
N LEU A 250 -5.23 3.69 19.66
CA LEU A 250 -5.69 2.31 19.45
C LEU A 250 -7.07 2.01 20.06
N SER A 251 -7.61 2.84 20.97
CA SER A 251 -9.01 2.72 21.39
C SER A 251 -10.01 3.08 20.28
N LYS A 252 -9.57 3.72 19.20
CA LYS A 252 -10.40 4.26 18.10
C LYS A 252 -9.99 3.78 16.70
N VAL A 253 -9.07 2.80 16.62
CA VAL A 253 -8.61 2.19 15.35
C VAL A 253 -9.32 0.86 15.13
N ILE A 254 -9.83 0.61 13.92
CA ILE A 254 -10.35 -0.68 13.48
C ILE A 254 -9.60 -1.13 12.23
N LEU A 255 -9.10 -2.37 12.20
CA LEU A 255 -8.43 -2.97 11.05
C LEU A 255 -9.29 -4.04 10.39
N LEU A 256 -9.69 -3.80 9.14
CA LEU A 256 -10.35 -4.80 8.29
C LEU A 256 -9.31 -5.52 7.43
N ASP A 257 -9.21 -6.83 7.60
CA ASP A 257 -8.35 -7.69 6.80
C ASP A 257 -9.05 -9.02 6.47
N THR A 258 -8.42 -9.83 5.63
CA THR A 258 -8.88 -11.17 5.22
C THR A 258 -7.86 -12.26 5.52
N HIS A 259 -6.68 -11.86 6.01
CA HIS A 259 -5.54 -12.70 6.35
C HIS A 259 -5.19 -12.50 7.84
N PRO A 260 -5.45 -13.47 8.74
CA PRO A 260 -5.16 -13.32 10.16
C PRO A 260 -3.66 -13.16 10.45
N GLU A 261 -2.79 -13.63 9.57
CA GLU A 261 -1.34 -13.42 9.65
C GLU A 261 -0.95 -11.93 9.63
N HIS A 262 -1.67 -11.08 8.91
CA HIS A 262 -1.40 -9.64 8.85
C HIS A 262 -1.65 -8.94 10.19
N VAL A 263 -2.62 -9.40 10.97
CA VAL A 263 -3.12 -8.69 12.17
C VAL A 263 -2.53 -9.19 13.48
N ALA A 264 -1.61 -10.16 13.42
CA ALA A 264 -1.02 -10.83 14.58
C ALA A 264 -0.45 -9.91 15.69
N PRO A 265 0.04 -8.68 15.44
CA PRO A 265 0.48 -7.76 16.50
C PRO A 265 -0.68 -7.14 17.32
N ASN A 266 -1.87 -6.99 16.74
CA ASN A 266 -3.02 -6.28 17.35
C ASN A 266 -4.37 -6.96 17.00
N PRO A 267 -4.57 -8.24 17.35
CA PRO A 267 -5.81 -8.96 17.05
C PRO A 267 -7.05 -8.30 17.69
N GLU A 268 -6.89 -7.61 18.83
CA GLU A 268 -7.97 -6.92 19.56
C GLU A 268 -8.56 -5.71 18.82
N ASN A 269 -7.86 -5.20 17.80
CA ASN A 269 -8.31 -4.10 16.93
C ASN A 269 -8.79 -4.59 15.55
N ALA A 270 -8.74 -5.91 15.29
CA ALA A 270 -8.93 -6.46 13.96
C ALA A 270 -10.30 -7.14 13.76
N ILE A 271 -10.82 -7.05 12.54
CA ILE A 271 -11.95 -7.83 12.04
C ILE A 271 -11.46 -8.62 10.82
N ILE A 272 -11.39 -9.94 10.96
CA ILE A 272 -11.06 -10.84 9.85
C ILE A 272 -12.33 -11.21 9.10
N LEU A 273 -12.43 -10.75 7.86
CA LEU A 273 -13.53 -11.03 6.95
C LEU A 273 -13.18 -12.20 6.01
N PRO A 274 -14.17 -12.95 5.50
CA PRO A 274 -13.92 -13.99 4.51
C PRO A 274 -13.38 -13.38 3.21
N LYS A 275 -12.35 -14.02 2.65
CA LYS A 275 -11.73 -13.68 1.36
C LYS A 275 -12.78 -13.71 0.24
N TRP A 276 -12.89 -12.62 -0.51
CA TRP A 276 -13.82 -12.51 -1.62
C TRP A 276 -13.21 -13.07 -2.92
N THR A 277 -13.79 -14.15 -3.42
CA THR A 277 -13.30 -14.93 -4.57
C THR A 277 -13.79 -14.43 -5.92
N GLY A 278 -14.41 -13.24 -5.98
CA GLY A 278 -14.93 -12.65 -7.22
C GLY A 278 -16.44 -12.79 -7.44
N ASP A 279 -17.21 -13.36 -6.51
CA ASP A 279 -18.67 -13.52 -6.66
C ASP A 279 -19.40 -12.15 -6.72
N PRO A 280 -20.07 -11.81 -7.84
CA PRO A 280 -20.83 -10.55 -7.96
C PRO A 280 -22.10 -10.50 -7.10
N LYS A 281 -22.50 -11.61 -6.46
CA LYS A 281 -23.64 -11.65 -5.52
C LYS A 281 -23.23 -11.42 -4.07
N ASP A 282 -21.94 -11.31 -3.76
CA ASP A 282 -21.50 -11.05 -2.39
C ASP A 282 -22.09 -9.74 -1.83
N ARG A 283 -22.42 -9.76 -0.55
CA ARG A 283 -22.90 -8.61 0.22
C ARG A 283 -22.11 -8.40 1.52
N GLY A 284 -21.10 -9.22 1.82
CA GLY A 284 -20.37 -9.20 3.09
C GLY A 284 -19.80 -7.82 3.45
N LEU A 285 -19.25 -7.09 2.47
CA LEU A 285 -18.72 -5.74 2.69
C LEU A 285 -19.83 -4.72 3.03
N ILE A 286 -20.95 -4.74 2.31
CA ILE A 286 -22.11 -3.87 2.57
C ILE A 286 -22.74 -4.21 3.93
N ALA A 287 -22.81 -5.49 4.27
CA ALA A 287 -23.40 -5.99 5.51
C ALA A 287 -22.60 -5.61 6.77
N MET A 288 -21.32 -5.22 6.63
CA MET A 288 -20.53 -4.65 7.72
C MET A 288 -20.84 -3.18 8.01
N ILE A 289 -21.48 -2.45 7.08
CA ILE A 289 -21.71 -1.00 7.23
C ILE A 289 -22.55 -0.67 8.48
N PRO A 290 -23.72 -1.32 8.75
CA PRO A 290 -24.54 -1.03 9.93
C PRO A 290 -23.79 -1.18 11.26
N PHE A 291 -22.88 -2.16 11.36
CA PHE A 291 -22.04 -2.36 12.53
C PHE A 291 -21.03 -1.21 12.70
N LEU A 292 -20.31 -0.85 11.63
CA LEU A 292 -19.28 0.18 11.67
C LEU A 292 -19.89 1.59 11.92
N GLU A 293 -21.00 1.96 11.25
CA GLU A 293 -21.64 3.25 11.55
C GLU A 293 -22.12 3.32 13.01
N SER A 294 -22.53 2.20 13.63
CA SER A 294 -23.06 2.22 15.00
C SER A 294 -22.00 2.61 16.03
N ILE A 295 -20.76 2.15 15.85
CA ILE A 295 -19.61 2.49 16.71
C ILE A 295 -19.35 4.00 16.67
N ALA A 296 -19.39 4.59 15.47
CA ALA A 296 -19.21 6.03 15.28
C ALA A 296 -20.40 6.86 15.78
N ILE A 297 -21.64 6.42 15.52
CA ILE A 297 -22.88 7.10 15.93
C ILE A 297 -23.05 7.10 17.46
N PHE A 298 -22.81 5.96 18.11
CA PHE A 298 -22.84 5.86 19.58
C PHE A 298 -21.57 6.41 20.26
N LYS A 299 -20.56 6.82 19.49
CA LYS A 299 -19.29 7.39 19.97
C LYS A 299 -18.62 6.51 21.03
N THR A 300 -18.46 5.23 20.73
CA THR A 300 -17.85 4.24 21.64
C THR A 300 -16.45 4.70 22.08
N PRO A 301 -16.13 4.76 23.39
CA PRO A 301 -14.86 5.29 23.87
C PRO A 301 -13.67 4.36 23.62
N ASP A 302 -13.90 3.04 23.56
CA ASP A 302 -12.93 2.02 23.15
C ASP A 302 -13.62 0.95 22.31
N VAL A 303 -13.14 0.73 21.08
CA VAL A 303 -13.72 -0.26 20.15
C VAL A 303 -13.40 -1.70 20.54
N ARG A 304 -12.27 -1.96 21.22
CA ARG A 304 -11.71 -3.31 21.41
C ARG A 304 -12.63 -4.23 22.25
N PRO A 305 -13.28 -3.75 23.34
CA PRO A 305 -14.30 -4.54 24.04
C PRO A 305 -15.53 -4.86 23.19
N VAL A 306 -15.90 -3.98 22.26
CA VAL A 306 -17.01 -4.21 21.33
C VAL A 306 -16.63 -5.27 20.29
N LEU A 307 -15.46 -5.15 19.65
CA LEU A 307 -14.97 -6.16 18.70
C LEU A 307 -14.93 -7.55 19.35
N LYS A 308 -14.40 -7.64 20.58
CA LYS A 308 -14.34 -8.87 21.36
C LYS A 308 -15.71 -9.50 21.66
N ALA A 309 -16.78 -8.71 21.79
CA ALA A 309 -18.13 -9.23 22.00
C ALA A 309 -18.71 -9.96 20.77
N TYR A 310 -18.14 -9.74 19.57
CA TYR A 310 -18.49 -10.41 18.32
C TYR A 310 -17.42 -11.40 17.84
N GLU A 311 -16.37 -11.65 18.63
CA GLU A 311 -15.32 -12.62 18.33
C GLU A 311 -15.92 -14.02 18.09
N GLY A 312 -15.50 -14.68 17.00
CA GLY A 312 -16.04 -15.98 16.57
C GLY A 312 -17.46 -15.98 16.01
N LYS A 313 -18.15 -14.82 15.92
CA LYS A 313 -19.51 -14.69 15.37
C LYS A 313 -19.51 -14.07 13.97
N ASN A 314 -20.61 -14.28 13.23
CA ASN A 314 -20.87 -13.52 12.02
C ASN A 314 -21.40 -12.12 12.42
N ILE A 315 -20.51 -11.11 12.40
CA ILE A 315 -20.81 -9.76 12.93
C ILE A 315 -22.07 -9.15 12.29
N PRO A 316 -22.26 -9.14 10.95
CA PRO A 316 -23.46 -8.61 10.33
C PRO A 316 -24.76 -9.26 10.81
N VAL A 317 -24.80 -10.59 10.93
CA VAL A 317 -26.03 -11.31 11.33
C VAL A 317 -26.36 -11.12 12.80
N GLU A 318 -25.35 -11.18 13.69
CA GLU A 318 -25.57 -10.96 15.13
C GLU A 318 -25.97 -9.50 15.40
N PHE A 319 -25.30 -8.53 14.74
CA PHE A 319 -25.65 -7.12 14.86
C PHE A 319 -27.07 -6.85 14.35
N ALA A 320 -27.47 -7.40 13.21
CA ALA A 320 -28.82 -7.24 12.69
C ALA A 320 -29.90 -7.83 13.62
N ARG A 321 -29.60 -8.93 14.34
CA ARG A 321 -30.52 -9.45 15.38
C ARG A 321 -30.63 -8.48 16.56
N ILE A 322 -29.50 -7.97 17.06
CA ILE A 322 -29.46 -7.00 18.17
C ILE A 322 -30.18 -5.70 17.79
N GLU A 323 -29.98 -5.19 16.57
CA GLU A 323 -30.68 -4.01 16.05
C GLU A 323 -32.21 -4.23 16.00
N ALA A 324 -32.66 -5.41 15.55
CA ALA A 324 -34.07 -5.77 15.55
C ALA A 324 -34.66 -5.90 16.98
N GLU A 325 -33.95 -6.55 17.90
CA GLU A 325 -34.35 -6.66 19.31
C GLU A 325 -34.44 -5.29 20.00
N MET A 326 -33.49 -4.39 19.75
CA MET A 326 -33.50 -3.03 20.29
C MET A 326 -34.63 -2.19 19.71
N LYS A 327 -34.91 -2.34 18.41
CA LYS A 327 -36.05 -1.67 17.76
C LYS A 327 -37.40 -2.18 18.28
N GLN A 328 -37.54 -3.48 18.53
CA GLN A 328 -38.75 -4.05 19.14
C GLN A 328 -39.01 -3.46 20.53
N LYS A 329 -37.99 -3.43 21.41
CA LYS A 329 -38.08 -2.80 22.74
C LYS A 329 -38.47 -1.33 22.65
N HIS A 330 -37.91 -0.56 21.71
CA HIS A 330 -38.28 0.84 21.50
C HIS A 330 -39.76 1.03 21.09
N ILE A 331 -40.29 0.13 20.25
CA ILE A 331 -41.71 0.12 19.85
C ILE A 331 -42.60 -0.23 21.04
N GLU A 332 -42.24 -1.23 21.84
CA GLU A 332 -42.96 -1.64 23.05
C GLU A 332 -42.99 -0.52 24.09
N GLU A 333 -41.86 0.13 24.37
CA GLU A 333 -41.75 1.29 25.26
C GLU A 333 -42.63 2.46 24.80
N TRP A 334 -42.63 2.76 23.50
CA TRP A 334 -43.49 3.79 22.92
C TRP A 334 -44.98 3.45 23.03
N GLU A 335 -45.36 2.20 22.75
CA GLU A 335 -46.74 1.74 22.93
C GLU A 335 -47.18 1.78 24.40
N HIS A 336 -46.32 1.37 25.35
CA HIS A 336 -46.61 1.42 26.77
C HIS A 336 -46.75 2.87 27.27
N SER A 337 -45.88 3.78 26.83
CA SER A 337 -45.98 5.22 27.10
C SER A 337 -47.30 5.81 26.57
N ARG A 338 -47.65 5.50 25.32
CA ARG A 338 -48.91 5.93 24.66
C ARG A 338 -50.15 5.42 25.41
N LYS A 339 -50.15 4.15 25.82
CA LYS A 339 -51.22 3.53 26.63
C LYS A 339 -51.32 4.12 28.05
N GLY A 340 -50.19 4.60 28.59
CA GLY A 340 -50.14 5.35 29.85
C GLY A 340 -50.82 6.72 29.76
N LEU A 341 -50.45 7.54 28.76
CA LEU A 341 -51.04 8.88 28.56
C LEU A 341 -52.56 8.82 28.39
N SER A 342 -53.09 7.84 27.64
CA SER A 342 -54.53 7.66 27.42
C SER A 342 -55.35 7.33 28.68
N ARG A 343 -54.71 7.09 29.83
CA ARG A 343 -55.38 6.69 31.08
C ARG A 343 -55.42 7.80 32.16
N GLY A 344 -54.86 8.98 31.88
CA GLY A 344 -54.82 10.10 32.84
C GLY A 344 -54.93 11.51 32.25
N GLY A 345 -54.84 11.69 30.93
CA GLY A 345 -54.94 13.01 30.29
C GLY A 345 -56.28 13.28 29.62
N LEU A 346 -56.94 14.40 29.98
CA LEU A 346 -58.02 14.99 29.18
C LEU A 346 -57.41 15.57 27.89
N THR A 347 -57.55 14.88 26.77
CA THR A 347 -57.03 15.33 25.47
C THR A 347 -57.86 16.50 24.93
N LEU A 348 -57.21 17.65 24.67
CA LEU A 348 -57.88 18.91 24.30
C LEU A 348 -58.78 18.82 23.06
N SER A 349 -58.48 17.96 22.07
CA SER A 349 -59.35 17.69 20.93
C SER A 349 -60.78 17.30 21.33
N GLY A 350 -60.93 16.55 22.43
CA GLY A 350 -62.22 16.08 22.93
C GLY A 350 -63.15 17.19 23.45
N LEU A 351 -62.63 18.40 23.70
CA LEU A 351 -63.42 19.53 24.19
C LEU A 351 -64.02 20.39 23.07
N PHE A 352 -63.52 20.27 21.83
CA PHE A 352 -63.84 21.19 20.72
C PHE A 352 -64.58 20.52 19.54
N GLY A 353 -65.16 19.33 19.75
CA GLY A 353 -66.20 18.77 18.86
C GLY A 353 -65.75 18.40 17.44
N GLY A 354 -64.44 18.43 17.14
CA GLY A 354 -63.91 18.03 15.84
C GLY A 354 -64.02 16.52 15.63
N SER A 355 -64.56 16.10 14.48
CA SER A 355 -64.50 14.70 14.03
C SER A 355 -63.07 14.39 13.53
N GLU A 356 -62.12 14.35 14.47
CA GLU A 356 -60.70 14.21 14.19
C GLU A 356 -60.39 12.78 13.74
N GLN A 357 -60.23 12.62 12.43
CA GLN A 357 -59.92 11.35 11.79
C GLN A 357 -58.55 10.87 12.28
N GLN A 358 -58.51 9.77 13.03
CA GLN A 358 -57.32 9.31 13.76
C GLN A 358 -56.20 8.85 12.81
N VAL A 359 -55.44 9.81 12.29
CA VAL A 359 -54.14 9.56 11.67
C VAL A 359 -53.23 9.02 12.77
N ALA A 360 -53.07 7.70 12.79
CA ALA A 360 -52.19 7.04 13.75
C ALA A 360 -50.77 7.59 13.56
N SER A 361 -50.30 8.36 14.55
CA SER A 361 -48.94 8.89 14.54
C SER A 361 -47.95 7.74 14.32
N PRO A 362 -47.04 7.86 13.33
CA PRO A 362 -46.11 6.79 13.00
C PRO A 362 -45.20 6.51 14.19
N VAL A 363 -44.76 5.26 14.28
CA VAL A 363 -43.73 4.82 15.23
C VAL A 363 -42.51 5.75 15.12
N PRO A 364 -41.99 6.30 16.23
CA PRO A 364 -40.80 7.14 16.19
C PRO A 364 -39.59 6.32 15.71
N LEU A 365 -38.78 6.92 14.86
CA LEU A 365 -37.52 6.30 14.42
C LEU A 365 -36.55 6.19 15.60
N THR A 366 -35.88 5.04 15.73
CA THR A 366 -34.83 4.84 16.73
C THR A 366 -33.68 5.83 16.50
N TYR A 367 -32.93 6.23 17.53
CA TYR A 367 -31.79 7.16 17.41
C TYR A 367 -30.81 6.78 16.28
N LEU A 368 -30.46 5.49 16.18
CA LEU A 368 -29.61 4.95 15.12
C LEU A 368 -30.23 5.13 13.72
N GLU A 369 -31.54 4.91 13.59
CA GLU A 369 -32.26 5.06 12.32
C GLU A 369 -32.36 6.53 11.88
N GLN A 370 -32.55 7.46 12.84
CA GLN A 370 -32.53 8.90 12.56
C GLN A 370 -31.15 9.32 12.03
N LYS A 371 -30.05 8.88 12.68
CA LYS A 371 -28.69 9.22 12.27
C LYS A 371 -28.24 8.52 10.99
N ARG A 372 -28.68 7.29 10.73
CA ARG A 372 -28.52 6.62 9.44
C ARG A 372 -29.21 7.39 8.32
N LEU A 373 -30.45 7.84 8.52
CA LEU A 373 -31.20 8.61 7.52
C LEU A 373 -30.53 9.97 7.22
N GLU A 374 -29.96 10.63 8.23
CA GLU A 374 -29.17 11.86 8.10
C GLU A 374 -27.91 11.63 7.24
N ALA A 375 -27.12 10.60 7.57
CA ALA A 375 -25.90 10.25 6.82
C ALA A 375 -26.17 9.70 5.41
N GLN A 376 -27.32 9.08 5.17
CA GLN A 376 -27.74 8.64 3.83
C GLN A 376 -28.17 9.82 2.94
N ARG A 377 -28.78 10.87 3.52
CA ARG A 377 -29.08 12.12 2.80
C ARG A 377 -27.82 12.87 2.45
N HIS A 378 -26.92 13.07 3.43
CA HIS A 378 -25.64 13.75 3.21
C HIS A 378 -24.81 13.03 2.12
N TYR A 379 -24.68 11.71 2.17
CA TYR A 379 -24.04 10.93 1.11
C TYR A 379 -24.73 11.11 -0.26
N ALA A 380 -26.07 11.13 -0.32
CA ALA A 380 -26.78 11.33 -1.59
C ALA A 380 -26.59 12.75 -2.16
N GLU A 381 -26.51 13.76 -1.29
CA GLU A 381 -26.21 15.16 -1.63
C GLU A 381 -24.75 15.30 -2.12
N GLU A 382 -23.79 14.63 -1.47
CA GLU A 382 -22.39 14.54 -1.92
C GLU A 382 -22.27 13.85 -3.29
N GLN A 383 -22.93 12.70 -3.50
CA GLN A 383 -22.90 12.00 -4.80
C GLN A 383 -23.53 12.84 -5.92
N GLU A 384 -24.62 13.57 -5.64
CA GLU A 384 -25.26 14.45 -6.62
C GLU A 384 -24.37 15.66 -6.94
N TYR A 385 -23.70 16.25 -5.95
CA TYR A 385 -22.71 17.30 -6.16
C TYR A 385 -21.52 16.82 -7.01
N LEU A 386 -20.94 15.64 -6.69
CA LEU A 386 -19.92 14.98 -7.51
C LEU A 386 -20.39 14.78 -8.96
N ARG A 387 -21.65 14.37 -9.15
CA ARG A 387 -22.25 14.14 -10.46
C ARG A 387 -22.45 15.43 -11.27
N GLN A 388 -22.83 16.53 -10.61
CA GLN A 388 -23.01 17.85 -11.25
C GLN A 388 -21.67 18.51 -11.59
N ASN A 389 -20.66 18.37 -10.72
CA ASN A 389 -19.37 19.05 -10.86
C ASN A 389 -18.26 18.20 -11.49
N LYS A 390 -18.58 16.98 -11.97
CA LYS A 390 -17.62 15.99 -12.49
C LYS A 390 -16.60 16.55 -13.47
N ASP A 391 -17.05 17.25 -14.51
CA ASP A 391 -16.17 17.78 -15.57
C ASP A 391 -15.16 18.81 -15.02
N ASN A 392 -15.51 19.50 -13.92
CA ASN A 392 -14.59 20.39 -13.22
C ASN A 392 -13.54 19.62 -12.40
N PHE A 393 -13.93 18.53 -11.73
CA PHE A 393 -12.98 17.65 -11.02
C PHE A 393 -12.02 16.94 -11.99
N ASP A 394 -12.53 16.42 -13.11
CA ASP A 394 -11.72 15.79 -14.17
C ASP A 394 -10.72 16.81 -14.77
N ARG A 395 -11.10 18.08 -14.90
CA ARG A 395 -10.19 19.16 -15.31
C ARG A 395 -9.11 19.44 -14.26
N MET A 396 -9.50 19.68 -13.01
CA MET A 396 -8.53 20.04 -11.94
C MET A 396 -7.52 18.92 -11.70
N LEU A 397 -7.97 17.66 -11.70
CA LEU A 397 -7.09 16.49 -11.59
C LEU A 397 -6.10 16.39 -12.76
N LYS A 398 -6.51 16.76 -13.98
CA LYS A 398 -5.61 16.83 -15.13
C LYS A 398 -4.60 17.98 -15.01
N GLU A 399 -5.03 19.15 -14.56
CA GLU A 399 -4.16 20.31 -14.34
C GLU A 399 -3.10 20.02 -13.26
N GLU A 400 -3.47 19.31 -12.18
CA GLU A 400 -2.55 18.81 -11.16
C GLU A 400 -1.55 17.77 -11.72
N GLN A 401 -2.02 16.79 -12.51
CA GLN A 401 -1.15 15.81 -13.18
C GLN A 401 -0.17 16.49 -14.15
N GLU A 402 -0.61 17.50 -14.90
CA GLU A 402 0.28 18.29 -15.77
C GLU A 402 1.27 19.15 -14.97
N ALA A 403 0.90 19.67 -13.80
CA ALA A 403 1.82 20.38 -12.91
C ALA A 403 2.89 19.44 -12.34
N MET A 404 2.48 18.31 -11.74
CA MET A 404 3.40 17.29 -11.22
C MET A 404 4.34 16.76 -12.31
N ALA A 405 3.84 16.53 -13.53
CA ALA A 405 4.66 16.10 -14.66
C ALA A 405 5.69 17.16 -15.13
N ARG A 406 5.47 18.45 -14.84
CA ARG A 406 6.43 19.54 -15.11
C ARG A 406 7.47 19.69 -13.99
N GLU A 407 7.13 19.34 -12.75
CA GLU A 407 8.03 19.38 -11.58
C GLU A 407 8.91 18.12 -11.45
N MET A 408 8.43 16.96 -11.91
CA MET A 408 9.18 15.71 -11.96
C MET A 408 10.55 15.78 -12.66
N PRO A 409 10.71 16.34 -13.89
CA PRO A 409 12.00 16.35 -14.58
C PRO A 409 13.05 17.25 -13.89
N SER A 410 12.66 18.39 -13.32
CA SER A 410 13.57 19.25 -12.55
C SER A 410 13.93 18.61 -11.21
N THR A 411 12.98 17.96 -10.55
CA THR A 411 13.20 17.25 -9.27
C THR A 411 14.10 16.04 -9.44
N ILE A 412 13.91 15.21 -10.47
CA ILE A 412 14.74 14.03 -10.72
C ILE A 412 16.16 14.44 -11.13
N TRP A 413 16.32 15.46 -11.97
CA TRP A 413 17.65 15.97 -12.33
C TRP A 413 18.37 16.60 -11.12
N GLY A 414 17.64 17.39 -10.31
CA GLY A 414 18.16 17.96 -9.07
C GLY A 414 18.57 16.89 -8.05
N ALA A 415 17.78 15.84 -7.87
CA ALA A 415 18.09 14.71 -6.99
C ALA A 415 19.29 13.89 -7.50
N ALA A 416 19.39 13.65 -8.81
CA ALA A 416 20.55 13.01 -9.42
C ALA A 416 21.82 13.87 -9.25
N GLN A 417 21.71 15.20 -9.38
CA GLN A 417 22.82 16.13 -9.18
C GLN A 417 23.22 16.24 -7.70
N ALA A 418 22.28 16.13 -6.75
CA ALA A 418 22.57 16.05 -5.32
C ALA A 418 23.25 14.71 -4.92
N MET A 419 22.82 13.59 -5.52
CA MET A 419 23.50 12.29 -5.37
C MET A 419 24.94 12.34 -5.90
N LEU A 420 25.17 12.97 -7.07
CA LEU A 420 26.51 13.19 -7.64
C LEU A 420 27.35 14.19 -6.84
N ALA A 421 26.73 15.14 -6.13
CA ALA A 421 27.41 16.13 -5.29
C ALA A 421 27.74 15.64 -3.87
N GLY A 422 27.21 14.48 -3.44
CA GLY A 422 27.66 13.79 -2.24
C GLY A 422 27.04 14.26 -0.91
N GLY A 423 25.72 14.45 -0.85
CA GLY A 423 25.03 14.53 0.45
C GLY A 423 23.56 15.01 0.37
N PRO A 424 22.68 14.54 1.27
CA PRO A 424 21.30 15.02 1.34
C PRO A 424 21.24 16.39 2.04
N GLN A 425 20.80 17.43 1.33
CA GLN A 425 20.27 18.63 1.98
C GLN A 425 18.75 18.47 2.18
N PRO A 426 18.19 18.84 3.34
CA PRO A 426 16.75 18.79 3.57
C PRO A 426 16.04 19.88 2.74
N PRO A 427 14.89 19.58 2.10
CA PRO A 427 14.16 20.56 1.29
C PRO A 427 13.53 21.65 2.18
N GLN A 428 14.11 22.84 2.19
CA GLN A 428 13.61 23.99 2.98
C GLN A 428 12.32 24.62 2.41
N SER A 429 11.85 24.18 1.24
CA SER A 429 10.75 24.79 0.48
C SER A 429 9.34 24.65 1.09
N GLN A 430 9.13 23.74 2.05
CA GLN A 430 7.81 23.55 2.68
C GLN A 430 7.50 24.53 3.84
N LEU A 431 8.48 25.30 4.33
CA LEU A 431 8.27 26.21 5.48
C LEU A 431 7.86 27.65 5.09
N GLN A 432 7.91 28.03 3.82
CA GLN A 432 7.63 29.42 3.39
C GLN A 432 6.20 29.70 2.90
N GLN A 433 5.37 28.68 2.65
CA GLN A 433 3.94 28.91 2.39
C GLN A 433 3.12 29.16 3.67
N ALA A 434 3.69 28.88 4.85
CA ALA A 434 3.04 29.10 6.15
C ALA A 434 3.08 30.57 6.64
N GLN A 435 3.69 31.50 5.90
CA GLN A 435 3.90 32.90 6.32
C GLN A 435 3.64 33.94 5.22
N GLN A 436 2.56 33.77 4.43
CA GLN A 436 1.97 34.90 3.69
C GLN A 436 0.62 35.31 4.33
N PRO A 437 0.39 36.61 4.61
CA PRO A 437 -0.87 37.06 5.18
C PRO A 437 -2.00 37.01 4.13
N LEU A 438 -3.15 36.46 4.53
CA LEU A 438 -4.36 36.36 3.73
C LEU A 438 -4.88 37.74 3.29
N SER A 439 -4.53 38.16 2.08
CA SER A 439 -5.06 39.35 1.43
C SER A 439 -5.13 39.18 -0.09
N SER A 440 -6.22 39.64 -0.71
CA SER A 440 -6.46 39.72 -2.17
C SER A 440 -6.76 38.43 -2.99
N SER A 441 -7.70 37.58 -2.54
CA SER A 441 -8.48 36.72 -3.45
C SER A 441 -9.95 36.47 -3.06
N SER A 442 -10.52 37.27 -2.15
CA SER A 442 -11.91 37.15 -1.67
C SER A 442 -12.95 37.68 -2.68
N ALA A 443 -13.09 37.05 -3.85
CA ALA A 443 -13.96 37.58 -4.93
C ALA A 443 -14.58 36.56 -5.92
N ALA A 444 -14.90 35.31 -5.54
CA ALA A 444 -15.73 34.41 -6.39
C ALA A 444 -16.31 33.13 -5.70
N ALA A 445 -17.10 33.22 -4.62
CA ALA A 445 -17.85 32.06 -4.09
C ALA A 445 -19.02 32.45 -3.14
N ALA A 446 -20.00 33.22 -3.62
CA ALA A 446 -21.19 33.56 -2.83
C ALA A 446 -22.41 32.72 -3.26
N ALA A 447 -22.81 31.75 -2.44
CA ALA A 447 -24.07 31.01 -2.54
C ALA A 447 -24.81 31.07 -1.18
N PRO A 448 -26.16 31.13 -1.15
CA PRO A 448 -26.87 31.71 0.00
C PRO A 448 -27.20 30.73 1.13
N SER A 449 -26.54 30.89 2.28
CA SER A 449 -26.90 30.26 3.56
C SER A 449 -28.06 31.00 4.25
N GLY A 450 -29.28 30.83 3.72
CA GLY A 450 -30.50 31.46 4.24
C GLY A 450 -31.21 30.66 5.35
N GLN A 451 -31.48 31.32 6.47
CA GLN A 451 -32.51 30.97 7.47
C GLN A 451 -32.47 29.55 8.10
N GLN A 452 -31.64 29.35 9.14
CA GLN A 452 -31.99 28.38 10.19
C GLN A 452 -31.37 28.67 11.57
N GLN A 453 -31.63 29.86 12.14
CA GLN A 453 -31.20 30.16 13.52
C GLN A 453 -32.09 31.19 14.26
N GLN A 454 -33.39 30.90 14.37
CA GLN A 454 -34.29 31.70 15.23
C GLN A 454 -35.48 30.92 15.81
N GLN A 455 -35.21 29.78 16.48
CA GLN A 455 -36.22 29.09 17.29
C GLN A 455 -35.62 28.19 18.38
N GLN A 456 -35.00 28.81 19.41
CA GLN A 456 -34.66 28.13 20.67
C GLN A 456 -34.54 29.14 21.83
N LYS A 457 -35.62 29.88 22.09
CA LYS A 457 -35.75 30.73 23.30
C LYS A 457 -37.21 31.07 23.67
N GLN A 458 -37.99 30.02 23.90
CA GLN A 458 -39.22 30.00 24.70
C GLN A 458 -39.42 28.56 25.18
#